data_AF-A0A1H6FJE6-F1
#
_entry.id   AF-A0A1H6FJE6-F1
#
_cell.length_a   1.000
_cell.length_b   1.000
_cell.length_c   1.000
_cell.angle_alpha   90.00
_cell.angle_beta   90.00
_cell.angle_gamma   90.00
#
_symmetry.space_group_name_H-M   'P 1'
#
loop_
_entity.id
_entity.type
_entity.pdbx_description
1 polymer ?
#
loop_
_entity_poly.entity_id
_entity_poly.type
_entity_poly.pdbx_seq_one_letter_code
_entity_poly.pdbx_strand_id
1 'polypeptide(L)' 'MRTIEQRAELDEFELADDYDFSSGIRGRFYQSKKVTATVELDNDVLLFIKKQAREKHMDYQTLLNSLLRDYMTTQ' A
#
# COMPACT_ATOMS: atom_id res chain seq x y z
N MET A 1 15.12 14.63 25.84
CA MET A 1 14.92 13.19 25.61
C MET A 1 14.94 12.50 26.96
N ARG A 2 14.01 11.59 27.24
CA ARG A 2 14.02 10.80 28.49
C ARG A 2 15.19 9.81 28.47
N THR A 3 15.77 9.51 29.63
CA THR A 3 16.84 8.51 29.75
C THR A 3 16.29 7.09 29.55
N ILE A 4 17.17 6.11 29.32
CA ILE A 4 16.78 4.70 29.10
C ILE A 4 16.05 4.14 30.33
N GLU A 5 16.50 4.50 31.54
CA GLU A 5 15.90 4.10 32.81
C GLU A 5 14.48 4.65 32.98
N GLN A 6 14.26 5.92 32.65
CA GLN A 6 12.93 6.57 32.67
C GLN A 6 11.96 5.99 31.63
N ARG A 7 12.45 5.19 30.68
CA ARG A 7 11.64 4.55 29.63
C ARG A 7 11.20 3.15 30.07
N ALA A 8 12.06 2.43 30.79
CA ALA A 8 11.75 1.12 31.35
C ALA A 8 10.61 1.17 32.37
N GLU A 9 10.47 2.27 33.11
CA GLU A 9 9.34 2.50 34.03
C GLU A 9 7.97 2.56 33.34
N LEU A 10 7.92 2.71 32.01
CA LEU A 10 6.68 2.78 31.23
C LEU A 10 6.40 1.49 30.45
N ASP A 11 7.28 0.49 30.55
CA ASP A 11 7.06 -0.82 29.90
C ASP A 11 5.97 -1.63 30.62
N GLU A 12 5.75 -1.37 31.91
CA GLU A 12 4.69 -1.96 32.73
C GLU A 12 3.42 -1.07 32.72
N PHE A 13 2.98 -0.67 31.53
CA PHE A 13 1.74 0.07 31.36
C PHE A 13 0.58 -0.90 31.14
N GLU A 14 -0.30 -1.01 32.14
CA GLU A 14 -1.58 -1.70 31.98
C GLU A 14 -2.54 -0.81 31.17
N LEU A 15 -3.04 -1.37 30.07
CA LEU A 15 -4.03 -0.73 29.23
C LEU A 15 -5.36 -0.67 30.00
N ALA A 16 -5.93 0.53 30.16
CA ALA A 16 -7.22 0.67 30.83
C ALA A 16 -8.33 -0.08 30.07
N ASP A 17 -9.26 -0.68 30.80
CA ASP A 17 -10.33 -1.53 30.26
C ASP A 17 -11.28 -0.79 29.27
N ASP A 18 -11.29 0.55 29.32
CA ASP A 18 -12.09 1.42 28.44
C ASP A 18 -11.55 1.50 27.00
N TYR A 19 -10.36 0.98 26.73
CA TYR A 19 -9.76 1.00 25.38
C TYR A 19 -10.24 -0.18 24.52
N ASP A 20 -11.28 0.06 23.72
CA ASP A 20 -11.76 -0.90 22.73
C ASP A 20 -11.01 -0.78 21.38
N PHE A 21 -10.08 -1.71 21.13
CA PHE A 21 -9.37 -1.85 19.85
C PHE A 21 -10.06 -2.83 18.88
N SER A 22 -11.28 -3.29 19.16
CA SER A 22 -12.01 -4.28 18.32
C SER A 22 -12.18 -3.82 16.86
N SER A 23 -12.30 -2.51 16.63
CA SER A 23 -12.40 -1.90 15.30
C SER A 23 -11.05 -1.42 14.73
N GLY A 24 -9.95 -1.75 15.41
CA GLY A 24 -8.60 -1.35 15.03
C GLY A 24 -8.12 -2.02 13.74
N ILE A 25 -8.18 -1.29 12.63
CA ILE A 25 -7.64 -1.76 11.34
C ILE A 25 -6.11 -1.58 11.35
N ARG A 26 -5.37 -2.69 11.42
CA ARG A 26 -3.92 -2.70 11.21
C ARG A 26 -3.58 -2.12 9.84
N GLY A 27 -2.69 -1.13 9.79
CA GLY A 27 -2.22 -0.56 8.54
C GLY A 27 -3.17 0.43 7.85
N ARG A 28 -4.10 1.08 8.58
CA ARG A 28 -4.98 2.12 8.02
C ARG A 28 -4.23 3.27 7.30
N PHE A 29 -2.98 3.51 7.68
CA PHE A 29 -2.10 4.51 7.06
C PHE A 29 -1.12 3.93 6.03
N TYR A 30 -1.15 2.61 5.78
CA TYR A 30 -0.29 2.00 4.78
C TYR A 30 -0.79 2.37 3.39
N GLN A 31 -0.09 3.32 2.77
CA GLN A 31 -0.24 3.64 1.36
C GLN A 31 0.90 2.96 0.60
N SER A 32 0.57 2.16 -0.41
CA SER A 32 1.58 1.55 -1.27
C SER A 32 2.35 2.67 -1.98
N LYS A 33 3.64 2.83 -1.63
CA LYS A 33 4.51 3.83 -2.23
C LYS A 33 4.82 3.42 -3.67
N LYS A 34 4.36 4.20 -4.64
CA LYS A 34 4.77 4.03 -6.04
C LYS A 34 6.28 4.28 -6.13
N VAL A 35 7.00 3.30 -6.66
CA VAL A 35 8.44 3.41 -6.93
C VAL A 35 8.61 3.55 -8.44
N THR A 36 9.49 4.46 -8.86
CA THR A 36 9.86 4.57 -10.28
C THR A 36 10.77 3.41 -10.64
N ALA A 37 10.30 2.54 -11.54
CA ALA A 37 11.06 1.43 -12.08
C ALA A 37 10.95 1.44 -13.61
N THR A 38 12.05 1.07 -14.28
CA THR A 38 12.06 0.87 -15.73
C THR A 38 11.71 -0.59 -16.01
N VAL A 39 10.72 -0.83 -16.86
CA VAL A 39 10.29 -2.16 -17.28
C VAL A 39 10.30 -2.21 -18.80
N GLU A 40 10.87 -3.26 -19.36
CA GLU A 40 10.80 -3.52 -20.80
C GLU A 40 9.47 -4.22 -21.10
N LEU A 41 8.72 -3.67 -22.04
CA LEU A 41 7.43 -4.17 -22.48
C LEU A 41 7.41 -4.20 -24.01
N ASP A 42 6.76 -5.22 -24.56
CA ASP A 42 6.52 -5.28 -25.99
C ASP A 42 5.64 -4.10 -26.43
N ASN A 43 5.93 -3.58 -27.64
CA ASN A 43 5.28 -2.38 -28.14
C ASN A 43 3.77 -2.56 -28.38
N ASP A 44 3.35 -3.74 -28.81
CA ASP A 44 1.95 -4.11 -29.01
C ASP A 44 1.17 -4.14 -27.69
N VAL A 45 1.76 -4.73 -26.64
CA VAL A 45 1.21 -4.73 -25.28
C VAL A 45 1.07 -3.30 -24.76
N LEU A 46 2.09 -2.47 -24.93
CA LEU A 46 2.04 -1.06 -24.53
C LEU A 46 0.93 -0.30 -25.26
N LEU A 47 0.77 -0.53 -26.57
CA LEU A 47 -0.27 0.11 -27.37
C LEU A 47 -1.67 -0.31 -26.91
N PHE A 48 -1.85 -1.60 -26.63
CA PHE A 48 -3.10 -2.16 -26.13
C PHE A 48 -3.50 -1.55 -24.79
N ILE A 49 -2.56 -1.49 -23.83
CA ILE A 49 -2.81 -0.89 -22.51
C ILE A 49 -3.12 0.60 -22.64
N LYS A 50 -2.41 1.35 -23.49
CA LYS A 50 -2.71 2.78 -23.74
C LYS A 50 -4.11 2.98 -24.31
N LYS A 51 -4.53 2.13 -25.24
CA LYS A 51 -5.89 2.20 -25.82
C LYS A 51 -6.95 1.96 -24.74
N GLN A 52 -6.80 0.90 -23.96
CA GLN A 52 -7.73 0.59 -22.85
C GLN A 52 -7.74 1.68 -21.76
N ALA A 53 -6.57 2.25 -21.46
CA ALA A 53 -6.45 3.33 -20.48
C ALA A 53 -7.25 4.57 -20.92
N ARG A 54 -7.19 4.90 -22.23
CA ARG A 54 -7.99 5.99 -22.82
C ARG A 54 -9.49 5.72 -22.74
N GLU A 55 -9.92 4.49 -23.03
CA GLU A 55 -11.33 4.08 -22.95
C GLU A 55 -11.86 4.16 -21.51
N LYS A 56 -11.01 3.85 -20.52
CA LYS A 56 -11.33 3.91 -19.09
C LYS A 56 -11.10 5.28 -18.44
N HIS A 57 -10.64 6.28 -19.19
CA HIS A 57 -10.25 7.60 -18.67
C HIS A 57 -9.23 7.54 -17.52
N MET A 58 -8.26 6.63 -17.61
CA MET A 58 -7.21 6.41 -16.60
C MET A 58 -5.81 6.54 -17.21
N ASP A 59 -4.81 6.82 -16.38
CA ASP A 59 -3.41 6.74 -16.81
C ASP A 59 -2.98 5.29 -17.08
N TYR A 60 -2.21 5.06 -18.14
CA TYR A 60 -1.71 3.73 -18.51
C TYR A 60 -0.89 3.08 -17.38
N GLN A 61 -0.12 3.88 -16.62
CA GLN A 61 0.67 3.40 -15.48
C GLN A 61 -0.22 2.93 -14.33
N THR A 62 -1.36 3.61 -14.12
CA THR A 62 -2.32 3.25 -13.09
C THR A 62 -3.06 1.97 -13.48
N LEU A 63 -3.48 1.85 -14.75
CA LEU A 63 -4.08 0.63 -15.28
C LEU A 63 -3.13 -0.57 -15.20
N LEU A 64 -1.87 -0.39 -15.62
CA LEU A 64 -0.85 -1.44 -15.54
C LEU A 64 -0.64 -1.92 -14.10
N ASN A 65 -0.51 -1.00 -13.14
CA ASN A 65 -0.38 -1.36 -11.73
C ASN A 65 -1.62 -2.08 -11.18
N SER A 66 -2.83 -1.70 -11.62
CA SER A 66 -4.06 -2.41 -11.23
C SER A 66 -4.04 -3.85 -11.74
N LEU A 67 -3.75 -4.05 -13.04
CA LEU A 67 -3.70 -5.38 -13.65
C LEU A 67 -2.67 -6.29 -12.97
N LEU A 68 -1.50 -5.76 -12.62
CA LEU A 68 -0.47 -6.51 -11.90
C LEU A 68 -0.93 -6.91 -10.49
N ARG A 69 -1.65 -6.03 -9.78
CA ARG A 69 -2.21 -6.35 -8.44
C ARG A 69 -3.31 -7.39 -8.51
N ASP A 70 -4.18 -7.29 -9.51
CA ASP A 70 -5.26 -8.25 -9.72
C ASP A 70 -4.67 -9.65 -10.00
N TYR A 71 -3.62 -9.72 -10.80
CA TYR A 71 -2.88 -10.97 -11.05
C TYR A 71 -2.24 -11.54 -9.78
N MET A 72 -1.62 -10.70 -8.94
CA MET A 72 -1.02 -11.14 -7.66
C MET A 72 -2.04 -11.65 -6.63
N THR A 73 -3.29 -11.16 -6.69
CA THR A 73 -4.34 -11.55 -5.73
C THR A 73 -5.09 -12.80 -6.17
N THR A 74 -5.07 -13.11 -7.47
CA THR A 74 -5.75 -14.28 -8.06
C THR A 74 -4.90 -15.55 -7.99
N GLN A 75 -3.62 -15.45 -7.58
CA GLN A 75 -2.72 -16.60 -7.33
C GLN A 75 -2.89 -17.19 -5.94
#